data_AF-A0A249P7N4-F1
#
_entry.id   AF-A0A249P7N4-F1
#
_cell.length_a   1.000
_cell.length_b   1.000
_cell.length_c   1.000
_cell.angle_alpha   90.00
_cell.angle_beta   90.00
_cell.angle_gamma   90.00
#
_symmetry.space_group_name_H-M   'P 1'
#
loop_
_entity.id
_entity.type
_entity.pdbx_description
1 polymer ?
#
loop_
_entity_poly.entity_id
_entity_poly.type
_entity_poly.pdbx_seq_one_letter_code
_entity_poly.pdbx_strand_id
1 'polypeptide(L)' 'MTDLYADKIEIALRTYINDHQGSLTREQAISTILENWFASHGYLPQQQEGLRPEELDASNDD' A
#
# COMPACT_ATOMS: atom_id res chain seq x y z
N MET A 1 18.92 8.68 -18.04
CA MET A 1 18.83 8.79 -16.56
C MET A 1 17.96 7.70 -15.94
N THR A 2 16.99 7.14 -16.69
CA THR A 2 16.10 6.05 -16.26
C THR A 2 16.80 4.72 -16.02
N ASP A 3 17.81 4.37 -16.82
CA ASP A 3 18.48 3.06 -16.75
C ASP A 3 19.27 2.83 -15.45
N LEU A 4 19.83 3.90 -14.85
CA LEU A 4 20.59 3.79 -13.60
C LEU A 4 19.70 3.41 -12.41
N TYR A 5 18.43 3.82 -12.44
CA TYR A 5 17.47 3.52 -11.39
C TYR A 5 16.74 2.21 -11.64
N ALA A 6 16.63 1.77 -12.90
CA ALA A 6 15.97 0.51 -13.26
C ALA A 6 16.60 -0.69 -12.54
N ASP A 7 17.93 -0.78 -12.51
CA ASP A 7 18.64 -1.88 -11.86
C ASP A 7 18.46 -1.86 -10.34
N LYS A 8 18.59 -0.68 -9.73
CA LYS A 8 18.38 -0.50 -8.28
C LYS A 8 16.95 -0.83 -7.85
N ILE A 9 15.96 -0.44 -8.65
CA ILE A 9 14.54 -0.71 -8.39
C ILE A 9 14.26 -2.22 -8.51
N GLU A 10 14.83 -2.89 -9.52
CA GLU A 10 14.67 -4.33 -9.69
C GLU A 10 15.31 -5.12 -8.53
N ILE A 11 16.49 -4.71 -8.06
CA ILE A 11 17.13 -5.29 -6.87
C ILE A 11 16.24 -5.10 -5.63
N ALA A 12 15.75 -3.88 -5.40
CA ALA A 12 14.88 -3.58 -4.27
C ALA A 12 13.58 -4.38 -4.29
N LEU A 13 12.95 -4.53 -5.47
CA LEU A 13 11.75 -5.35 -5.65
C LEU A 13 11.99 -6.82 -5.31
N ARG A 14 13.11 -7.40 -5.77
CA ARG A 14 13.46 -8.78 -5.45
C ARG A 14 13.70 -9.00 -3.96
N THR A 15 14.37 -8.05 -3.31
CA THR A 15 14.56 -8.10 -1.85
C THR A 15 13.22 -8.04 -1.13
N TYR A 16 12.32 -7.14 -1.53
CA TYR A 16 10.98 -7.02 -0.95
C TYR A 16 10.15 -8.31 -1.09
N ILE A 17 10.14 -8.92 -2.29
CA ILE A 17 9.44 -10.19 -2.56
C ILE A 17 10.00 -11.34 -1.72
N ASN A 18 11.32 -11.40 -1.54
CA ASN A 18 11.96 -12.43 -0.72
C ASN A 18 11.60 -12.29 0.76
N ASP A 19 11.57 -11.06 1.26
CA ASP A 19 11.19 -10.75 2.64
C ASP A 19 9.70 -11.05 2.93
N HIS A 20 8.83 -10.82 1.94
CA HIS A 20 7.40 -11.08 2.01
C HIS A 20 7.07 -12.50 1.48
N GLN A 21 7.58 -13.53 2.16
CA GLN A 21 7.32 -14.97 1.97
C GLN A 21 6.71 -15.37 0.61
N GLY A 22 7.48 -15.20 -0.46
CA GLY A 22 7.49 -16.05 -1.66
C GLY A 22 6.25 -16.12 -2.56
N SER A 23 5.13 -15.47 -2.23
CA SER A 23 3.90 -15.55 -3.04
C SER A 23 3.52 -14.26 -3.78
N LEU A 24 4.34 -13.20 -3.66
CA LEU A 24 4.10 -11.95 -4.39
C LEU A 24 4.77 -12.00 -5.76
N THR A 25 3.97 -11.83 -6.82
CA THR A 25 4.49 -11.52 -8.15
C THR A 25 5.10 -10.11 -8.17
N ARG A 26 5.90 -9.82 -9.19
CA ARG A 26 6.48 -8.48 -9.37
C ARG A 26 5.40 -7.39 -9.41
N GLU A 27 4.32 -7.61 -10.15
CA GLU A 27 3.21 -6.65 -10.21
C GLU A 27 2.55 -6.46 -8.84
N GLN A 28 2.33 -7.55 -8.09
CA GLN A 28 1.74 -7.46 -6.75
C GLN A 28 2.64 -6.69 -5.79
N ALA A 29 3.95 -6.94 -5.82
CA ALA A 29 4.91 -6.19 -5.01
C ALA A 29 4.88 -4.68 -5.35
N ILE A 30 4.84 -4.33 -6.62
CA ILE A 30 4.73 -2.92 -7.05
C ILE A 30 3.43 -2.30 -6.54
N SER A 31 2.30 -2.98 -6.73
CA SER A 31 1.00 -2.50 -6.25
C SER A 31 1.02 -2.27 -4.75
N THR A 32 1.48 -3.24 -3.95
CA THR A 32 1.52 -3.11 -2.49
C THR A 32 2.42 -1.96 -2.02
N ILE A 33 3.59 -1.79 -2.64
CA ILE A 33 4.50 -0.67 -2.32
C ILE A 33 3.84 0.68 -2.62
N LEU A 34 3.18 0.79 -3.77
CA LEU A 34 2.49 2.02 -4.18
C LEU A 34 1.28 2.30 -3.29
N GLU A 35 0.46 1.30 -2.98
CA GLU A 35 -0.69 1.42 -2.09
C GLU A 35 -0.27 1.91 -0.70
N ASN A 36 0.79 1.33 -0.12
CA ASN A 36 1.33 1.75 1.16
C ASN A 36 1.84 3.20 1.12
N TRP A 37 2.56 3.57 0.05
CA TRP A 37 3.05 4.93 -0.13
C TRP A 37 1.90 5.93 -0.27
N PHE A 38 0.90 5.64 -1.11
CA PHE A 38 -0.26 6.52 -1.31
C PHE A 38 -1.09 6.65 -0.03
N ALA A 39 -1.30 5.56 0.72
CA ALA A 39 -1.98 5.58 2.01
C ALA A 39 -1.24 6.41 3.06
N SER A 40 0.10 6.32 3.09
CA SER A 40 0.94 7.10 4.01
C SER A 40 0.98 8.60 3.68
N HIS A 41 0.72 8.96 2.43
CA HIS A 41 0.73 10.36 1.96
C HIS A 41 -0.68 10.94 1.78
N GLY A 42 -1.73 10.20 2.18
CA GLY A 42 -3.12 10.67 2.13
C GLY A 42 -3.75 10.68 0.73
N TYR A 43 -3.12 10.06 -0.26
CA TYR A 43 -3.66 9.92 -1.63
C TYR A 43 -4.56 8.69 -1.78
N LEU A 44 -4.33 7.66 -0.98
CA LEU A 44 -5.28 6.56 -0.80
C LEU A 44 -5.98 6.80 0.54
N PRO A 45 -7.31 6.69 0.64
CA PRO A 45 -7.93 6.51 1.94
C PRO A 45 -7.26 5.29 2.57
N GLN A 46 -6.55 5.48 3.69
CA GLN A 46 -6.43 4.40 4.66
C GLN A 46 -7.87 3.95 4.90
N GLN A 47 -8.15 2.64 4.93
CA GLN A 47 -9.48 2.14 5.29
C GLN A 47 -9.79 2.55 6.75
N GLN A 48 -10.00 3.84 6.98
CA GLN A 48 -10.89 4.32 7.99
C GLN A 48 -12.24 3.86 7.48
N GLU A 49 -12.69 2.75 8.03
CA GLU A 49 -14.11 2.48 8.21
C GLU A 49 -14.68 3.62 9.06
N GLY A 50 -14.76 4.82 8.50
CA GLY A 50 -15.68 5.82 9.01
C GLY A 50 -17.04 5.20 8.82
N LEU A 51 -17.73 4.94 9.94
CA LEU A 51 -19.11 4.46 9.95
C LEU A 51 -19.88 5.26 8.91
N ARG A 52 -20.56 4.56 8.02
CA ARG A 52 -21.40 5.23 7.02
C ARG A 52 -22.43 6.07 7.77
N PRO A 53 -22.95 7.17 7.21
CA PRO A 53 -23.92 8.03 7.90
C PRO A 53 -25.15 7.27 8.39
N GLU A 54 -25.47 6.16 7.72
CA GLU A 54 -26.54 5.21 8.07
C GLU A 54 -26.23 4.31 9.29
N GLU A 55 -24.97 4.24 9.72
CA GLU A 55 -24.46 3.51 10.88
C GLU A 55 -24.05 4.45 12.04
N LEU A 56 -24.21 5.77 11.86
CA LEU A 56 -24.10 6.76 12.92
C LEU A 56 -25.39 6.74 13.75
N ASP A 57 -25.37 6.05 14.89
CA ASP A 57 -26.43 6.10 15.89
C ASP A 57 -26.00 6.95 17.10
N ALA A 58 -26.96 7.44 17.88
CA ALA A 58 -26.75 8.20 19.11
C ALA A 58 -25.92 7.44 20.17
N SER A 59 -25.62 6.16 19.94
CA SER A 59 -24.75 5.35 20.78
C SER A 59 -23.24 5.64 20.62
N ASN A 60 -22.83 6.43 19.62
CA ASN A 60 -21.42 6.74 19.32
C ASN A 60 -21.10 8.24 19.53
N ASP A 61 -22.00 8.97 20.19
CA ASP A 61 -21.93 10.41 20.48
C ASP A 61 -21.27 10.72 21.85
N ASP A 62 -20.72 9.71 22.54
CA ASP A 62 -20.07 9.81 23.87
C ASP A 62 -18.54 9.85 23.78
#